data_AF-A0A4R6NX75-F1
#
_entry.id   AF-A0A4R6NX75-F1
#
_cell.length_a   1.000
_cell.length_b   1.000
_cell.length_c   1.000
_cell.angle_alpha   90.00
_cell.angle_beta   90.00
_cell.angle_gamma   90.00
#
_symmetry.space_group_name_H-M   'P 1'
#
loop_
_entity.id
_entity.type
_entity.pdbx_description
1 polymer ?
#
loop_
_entity_poly.entity_id
_entity_poly.type
_entity_poly.pdbx_seq_one_letter_code
_entity_poly.pdbx_strand_id
1 'polypeptide(L)'
;MADAPYEEGMVFPWTVGHFQKFLKEIGLRVALGEVTRILGAMEHVGLLISGGFDLTSALGGHVYFGNRGSRSQRQGGGRLWLSEVFGAELIIPLYRQVTAQITGYPAVPDADQQWGTGLILDRSHMLTNKHVVEGMRRDLGVICPPQPFDLNGRRDIHLHCHDELDVAVVELKLDDSDAGFKPLPGTVFRDPHWADETYVFGYPRVPMTAEMAITVQRGEVVNPKTETMPRRDPIFLYSAIARPGNSGGPIVAGDGRVIGMVVEDCSETQSSDGTPSAAPFYRGIPSSEIFRALDDLGLVGLARFESWD
;
A
#
# COMPACT_ATOMS: atom_id res chain seq x y z
N MET A 1 -15.63 14.42 3.90
CA MET A 1 -16.08 15.77 3.51
C MET A 1 -16.45 15.84 2.01
N ALA A 2 -17.13 14.83 1.44
CA ALA A 2 -17.64 14.91 0.06
C ALA A 2 -19.12 15.34 0.03
N ASP A 3 -19.88 15.02 1.09
CA ASP A 3 -21.32 15.31 1.21
C ASP A 3 -21.66 16.52 2.09
N ALA A 4 -20.65 17.32 2.49
CA ALA A 4 -20.93 18.59 3.14
C ALA A 4 -21.35 19.62 2.07
N PRO A 5 -22.32 20.52 2.35
CA PRO A 5 -22.86 21.44 1.36
C PRO A 5 -21.77 22.44 0.97
N TYR A 6 -21.09 22.20 -0.14
CA TYR A 6 -20.10 23.11 -0.69
C TYR A 6 -20.67 23.69 -1.99
N GLU A 7 -21.00 24.98 -1.99
CA GLU A 7 -21.06 25.75 -3.23
C GLU A 7 -19.64 26.03 -3.71
N GLU A 8 -19.39 25.84 -5.00
CA GLU A 8 -18.09 26.03 -5.61
C GLU A 8 -17.70 27.52 -5.54
N GLY A 9 -16.58 27.85 -4.88
CA GLY A 9 -16.07 29.23 -4.75
C GLY A 9 -16.28 29.92 -3.39
N MET A 10 -17.03 29.33 -2.44
CA MET A 10 -17.20 29.89 -1.09
C MET A 10 -16.37 29.16 -0.04
N VAL A 11 -15.56 29.91 0.72
CA VAL A 11 -14.81 29.41 1.89
C VAL A 11 -15.72 29.46 3.11
N PHE A 12 -16.28 28.32 3.50
CA PHE A 12 -17.13 28.23 4.69
C PHE A 12 -16.32 27.89 5.94
N PRO A 13 -16.35 28.73 7.00
CA PRO A 13 -15.75 28.40 8.28
C PRO A 13 -16.53 27.27 8.98
N TRP A 14 -15.85 26.20 9.36
CA TRP A 14 -16.43 25.11 10.15
C TRP A 14 -15.94 25.18 11.59
N THR A 15 -16.86 25.29 12.53
CA THR A 15 -16.54 25.11 13.96
C THR A 15 -16.50 23.63 14.32
N VAL A 16 -15.87 23.30 15.45
CA VAL A 16 -15.95 21.94 16.03
C VAL A 16 -17.41 21.51 16.23
N GLY A 17 -18.27 22.46 16.63
CA GLY A 17 -19.71 22.24 16.78
C GLY A 17 -20.42 21.87 15.48
N HIS A 18 -20.07 22.53 14.36
CA HIS A 18 -20.60 22.17 13.03
C HIS A 18 -20.22 20.73 12.64
N PHE A 19 -18.97 20.34 12.89
CA PHE A 19 -18.52 18.98 12.58
C PHE A 19 -19.20 17.93 13.47
N GLN A 20 -19.37 18.21 14.76
CA GLN A 20 -20.08 17.30 15.68
C GLN A 20 -21.55 17.12 15.27
N LYS A 21 -22.21 18.19 14.83
CA LYS A 21 -23.58 18.13 14.30
C LYS A 21 -23.65 17.27 13.04
N PHE A 22 -22.72 17.46 12.11
CA PHE A 22 -22.61 16.65 10.90
C PHE A 22 -22.42 15.16 11.22
N LEU A 23 -21.51 14.80 12.14
CA LEU A 23 -21.33 13.41 12.57
C LEU A 23 -22.63 12.81 13.11
N LYS A 24 -23.37 13.57 13.91
CA LYS A 24 -24.66 13.13 14.45
C LYS A 24 -25.71 12.91 13.35
N GLU A 25 -25.73 13.73 12.31
CA GLU A 25 -26.63 13.60 11.17
C GLU A 25 -26.35 12.33 10.35
N ILE A 26 -25.09 11.93 10.21
CA ILE A 26 -24.71 10.65 9.57
C ILE A 26 -24.75 9.45 10.53
N GLY A 27 -25.34 9.61 11.72
CA GLY A 27 -25.54 8.53 12.69
C GLY A 27 -24.32 8.20 13.57
N LEU A 28 -23.23 8.95 13.45
CA LEU A 28 -22.02 8.76 14.26
C LEU A 28 -22.06 9.64 15.51
N ARG A 29 -21.97 9.03 16.69
CA ARG A 29 -21.85 9.74 17.97
C ARG A 29 -20.41 9.62 18.46
N VAL A 30 -19.66 10.70 18.29
CA VAL A 30 -18.23 10.79 18.67
C VAL A 30 -18.08 11.81 19.79
N ALA A 31 -17.21 11.54 20.76
CA ALA A 31 -17.00 12.47 21.87
C ALA A 31 -16.34 13.77 21.38
N LEU A 32 -16.69 14.90 22.00
CA LEU A 32 -16.15 16.21 21.60
C LEU A 32 -14.61 16.24 21.62
N GLY A 33 -13.98 15.59 22.61
CA GLY A 33 -12.52 15.50 22.68
C GLY A 33 -11.89 14.75 21.50
N GLU A 34 -12.53 13.68 21.02
CA GLU A 34 -12.07 12.93 19.84
C GLU A 34 -12.22 13.76 18.57
N VAL A 35 -13.35 14.48 18.43
CA VAL A 35 -13.55 15.40 17.31
C VAL A 35 -12.47 16.46 17.28
N THR A 36 -12.19 17.11 18.42
CA THR A 36 -11.13 18.12 18.53
C THR A 36 -9.76 17.52 18.19
N ARG A 37 -9.47 16.29 18.64
CA ARG A 37 -8.21 15.59 18.31
C ARG A 37 -8.07 15.35 16.82
N ILE A 38 -9.14 14.89 16.15
CA ILE A 38 -9.13 14.64 14.69
C ILE A 38 -8.95 15.95 13.93
N LEU A 39 -9.67 17.00 14.29
CA LEU A 39 -9.55 18.31 13.62
C LEU A 39 -8.15 18.91 13.81
N GLY A 40 -7.56 18.79 15.00
CA GLY A 40 -6.18 19.20 15.27
C GLY A 40 -5.15 18.40 14.46
N ALA A 41 -5.35 17.08 14.31
CA ALA A 41 -4.50 16.26 13.44
C ALA A 41 -4.63 16.66 11.96
N MET A 42 -5.84 16.95 11.49
CA MET A 42 -6.08 17.46 10.14
C MET A 42 -5.46 18.85 9.92
N GLU A 43 -5.44 19.72 10.93
CA GLU A 43 -4.73 20.99 10.89
C GLU A 43 -3.21 20.79 10.83
N HIS A 44 -2.66 19.89 11.66
CA HIS A 44 -1.23 19.61 11.70
C HIS A 44 -0.68 19.12 10.35
N VAL A 45 -1.47 18.30 9.65
CA VAL A 45 -1.21 17.79 8.31
C VAL A 45 -1.49 18.84 7.21
N GLY A 46 -2.07 19.98 7.58
CA GLY A 46 -2.37 21.06 6.65
C GLY A 46 -3.60 20.83 5.77
N LEU A 47 -4.45 19.83 6.09
CA LEU A 47 -5.78 19.66 5.46
C LEU A 47 -6.76 20.73 5.91
N LEU A 48 -6.57 21.25 7.13
CA LEU A 48 -7.32 22.37 7.69
C LEU A 48 -6.38 23.53 8.01
N ILE A 49 -6.89 24.75 7.88
CA ILE A 49 -6.23 25.97 8.35
C ILE A 49 -7.06 26.52 9.50
N SER A 50 -6.42 26.77 10.65
CA SER A 50 -7.10 27.42 11.77
C SER A 50 -7.45 28.86 11.45
N GLY A 51 -8.73 29.17 11.62
CA GLY A 51 -9.37 30.47 11.37
C GLY A 51 -9.54 31.32 12.62
N GLY A 52 -8.97 30.90 13.75
CA GLY A 52 -9.15 31.52 15.06
C GLY A 52 -10.28 30.89 15.87
N PHE A 53 -10.89 31.68 16.76
CA PHE A 53 -11.91 31.21 17.70
C PHE A 53 -13.16 32.07 17.62
N ASP A 54 -14.32 31.44 17.41
CA ASP A 54 -15.62 32.06 17.52
C ASP A 54 -16.02 32.19 19.00
N LEU A 55 -15.93 33.42 19.51
CA LEU A 55 -16.24 33.77 20.91
C LEU A 55 -17.72 33.60 21.27
N THR A 56 -18.62 33.44 20.29
CA THR A 56 -20.04 33.18 20.54
C THR A 56 -20.33 31.72 20.90
N SER A 57 -19.38 30.82 20.63
CA SER A 57 -19.47 29.39 20.89
C SER A 57 -18.69 29.02 22.15
N ALA A 58 -19.40 28.78 23.26
CA ALA A 58 -18.78 28.51 24.58
C ALA A 58 -17.84 27.27 24.59
N LEU A 59 -18.18 26.22 23.84
CA LEU A 59 -17.40 24.99 23.69
C LEU A 59 -17.26 24.64 22.21
N GLY A 60 -16.03 24.40 21.74
CA GLY A 60 -15.78 24.03 20.35
C GLY A 60 -15.80 25.19 19.35
N GLY A 61 -15.56 26.42 19.80
CA GLY A 61 -15.51 27.62 18.96
C GLY A 61 -14.29 27.70 18.02
N HIS A 62 -13.37 26.74 18.04
CA HIS A 62 -12.26 26.72 17.07
C HIS A 62 -12.81 26.59 15.65
N VAL A 63 -12.44 27.56 14.82
CA VAL A 63 -12.87 27.65 13.42
C VAL A 63 -11.79 27.07 12.53
N TYR A 64 -12.17 26.20 11.61
CA TYR A 64 -11.29 25.61 10.62
C TYR A 64 -11.78 25.94 9.21
N PHE A 65 -10.84 26.17 8.32
CA PHE A 65 -11.04 26.32 6.89
C PHE A 65 -10.46 25.11 6.16
N GLY A 66 -11.20 24.57 5.18
CA GLY A 66 -10.69 23.49 4.36
C GLY A 66 -9.57 23.97 3.45
N ASN A 67 -8.35 23.45 3.62
CA ASN A 67 -7.26 23.69 2.71
C ASN A 67 -7.36 22.72 1.53
N ARG A 68 -8.00 23.16 0.44
CA ARG A 68 -8.16 22.34 -0.77
C ARG A 68 -6.84 22.04 -1.48
N GLY A 69 -5.75 22.73 -1.12
CA GLY A 69 -4.43 22.57 -1.74
C GLY A 69 -3.75 21.22 -1.50
N SER A 70 -4.09 20.52 -0.40
CA SER A 70 -3.43 19.28 0.02
C SER A 70 -4.25 18.02 -0.26
N ARG A 71 -5.42 18.13 -0.91
CA ARG A 71 -5.92 16.99 -1.70
C ARG A 71 -4.89 16.85 -2.83
N SER A 72 -3.83 16.09 -2.60
CA SER A 72 -2.93 15.68 -3.67
C SER A 72 -3.82 15.32 -4.84
N GLN A 73 -3.61 15.97 -5.98
CA GLN A 73 -4.55 15.96 -7.11
C GLN A 73 -4.74 14.54 -7.72
N ARG A 74 -4.29 13.49 -7.03
CA ARG A 74 -4.00 12.15 -7.52
C ARG A 74 -4.61 11.03 -6.66
N GLN A 75 -4.82 11.18 -5.34
CA GLN A 75 -5.54 10.20 -4.48
C GLN A 75 -7.08 10.32 -4.51
N GLY A 76 -7.62 11.07 -5.49
CA GLY A 76 -9.07 11.21 -5.68
C GLY A 76 -9.76 9.87 -5.95
N GLY A 77 -10.84 9.60 -5.20
CA GLY A 77 -11.69 8.41 -5.36
C GLY A 77 -11.75 7.47 -4.14
N GLY A 78 -10.89 7.66 -3.14
CA GLY A 78 -10.83 6.81 -1.95
C GLY A 78 -10.71 7.55 -0.62
N ARG A 79 -10.37 6.79 0.43
CA ARG A 79 -10.14 7.30 1.79
C ARG A 79 -8.66 7.51 2.12
N LEU A 80 -7.74 7.09 1.23
CA LEU A 80 -6.29 7.13 1.47
C LEU A 80 -5.72 8.53 1.70
N TRP A 81 -6.38 9.60 1.26
CA TRP A 81 -5.98 10.97 1.58
C TRP A 81 -6.05 11.31 3.08
N LEU A 82 -6.72 10.48 3.90
CA LEU A 82 -6.75 10.61 5.36
C LEU A 82 -5.62 9.82 6.05
N SER A 83 -4.72 9.19 5.30
CA SER A 83 -3.67 8.35 5.87
C SER A 83 -2.69 9.18 6.70
N GLU A 84 -2.39 10.41 6.30
CA GLU A 84 -1.56 11.32 7.10
C GLU A 84 -2.21 11.68 8.46
N VAL A 85 -3.53 11.52 8.60
CA VAL A 85 -4.29 11.82 9.84
C VAL A 85 -4.43 10.59 10.73
N PHE A 86 -4.76 9.43 10.16
CA PHE A 86 -5.05 8.20 10.91
C PHE A 86 -3.92 7.17 10.90
N GLY A 87 -2.92 7.34 10.02
CA GLY A 87 -1.77 6.45 9.85
C GLY A 87 -2.18 4.98 9.70
N ALA A 88 -1.53 4.12 10.48
CA ALA A 88 -1.73 2.68 10.53
C ALA A 88 -3.20 2.25 10.64
N GLU A 89 -4.02 2.96 11.42
CA GLU A 89 -5.43 2.58 11.68
C GLU A 89 -6.28 2.60 10.41
N LEU A 90 -5.88 3.39 9.41
CA LEU A 90 -6.51 3.46 8.10
C LEU A 90 -5.76 2.63 7.06
N ILE A 91 -4.44 2.76 7.02
CA ILE A 91 -3.59 2.13 6.00
C ILE A 91 -3.71 0.60 6.07
N ILE A 92 -3.57 0.02 7.26
CA ILE A 92 -3.56 -1.44 7.46
C ILE A 92 -4.85 -2.12 6.94
N PRO A 93 -6.06 -1.71 7.39
CA PRO A 93 -7.27 -2.39 6.94
C PRO A 93 -7.58 -2.16 5.46
N LEU A 94 -7.14 -1.05 4.86
CA LEU A 94 -7.34 -0.80 3.42
C LEU A 94 -6.40 -1.63 2.57
N TYR A 95 -5.10 -1.60 2.85
CA TYR A 95 -4.12 -2.37 2.07
C TYR A 95 -4.26 -3.88 2.28
N ARG A 96 -4.70 -4.33 3.46
CA ARG A 96 -5.03 -5.74 3.70
C ARG A 96 -6.08 -6.32 2.72
N GLN A 97 -6.95 -5.49 2.15
CA GLN A 97 -7.98 -5.93 1.21
C GLN A 97 -7.45 -6.10 -0.23
N VAL A 98 -6.30 -5.49 -0.53
CA VAL A 98 -5.71 -5.47 -1.88
C VAL A 98 -4.35 -6.15 -1.97
N THR A 99 -3.77 -6.51 -0.84
CA THR A 99 -2.63 -7.41 -0.79
C THR A 99 -3.14 -8.84 -0.91
N ALA A 100 -2.68 -9.54 -1.93
CA ALA A 100 -3.04 -10.92 -2.19
C ALA A 100 -1.87 -11.85 -1.89
N GLN A 101 -2.19 -13.08 -1.47
CA GLN A 101 -1.23 -14.14 -1.32
C GLN A 101 -1.13 -14.91 -2.65
N ILE A 102 0.09 -15.19 -3.09
CA ILE A 102 0.36 -16.03 -4.25
C ILE A 102 0.91 -17.36 -3.73
N THR A 103 0.39 -18.48 -4.21
CA THR A 103 0.86 -19.82 -3.86
C THR A 103 1.07 -20.64 -5.13
N GLY A 104 1.97 -21.61 -5.07
CA GLY A 104 2.18 -22.51 -6.20
C GLY A 104 3.32 -23.47 -5.95
N TYR A 105 3.56 -24.34 -6.93
CA TYR A 105 4.59 -25.36 -6.86
C TYR A 105 5.70 -25.09 -7.88
N PRO A 106 6.96 -25.38 -7.53
CA PRO A 106 8.06 -25.39 -8.48
C PRO A 106 7.83 -26.39 -9.61
N ALA A 107 8.48 -26.15 -10.76
CA ALA A 107 8.43 -27.07 -11.90
C ALA A 107 8.98 -28.46 -11.58
N VAL A 108 9.86 -28.56 -10.58
CA VAL A 108 10.45 -29.83 -10.12
C VAL A 108 9.38 -30.67 -9.41
N PRO A 109 9.16 -31.93 -9.83
CA PRO A 109 8.27 -32.86 -9.13
C PRO A 109 8.68 -33.03 -7.66
N ASP A 110 7.70 -33.15 -6.75
CA ASP A 110 7.90 -33.30 -5.29
C ASP A 110 8.54 -32.12 -4.54
N ALA A 111 8.71 -30.96 -5.18
CA ALA A 111 9.12 -29.75 -4.49
C ALA A 111 8.00 -29.21 -3.58
N ASP A 112 8.40 -28.69 -2.42
CA ASP A 112 7.49 -28.04 -1.47
C ASP A 112 6.78 -26.84 -2.12
N GLN A 113 5.55 -26.58 -1.66
CA GLN A 113 4.78 -25.42 -2.08
C GLN A 113 5.52 -24.13 -1.69
N GLN A 114 5.63 -23.21 -2.64
CA GLN A 114 6.17 -21.88 -2.45
C GLN A 114 5.02 -20.86 -2.35
N TRP A 115 5.32 -19.71 -1.77
CA TRP A 115 4.38 -18.62 -1.64
C TRP A 115 5.08 -17.26 -1.75
N GLY A 116 4.29 -16.24 -2.09
CA GLY A 116 4.71 -14.87 -2.20
C GLY A 116 3.53 -13.93 -1.96
N THR A 117 3.78 -12.65 -2.14
CA THR A 117 2.75 -11.61 -2.01
C THR A 117 2.62 -10.85 -3.33
N GLY A 118 1.41 -10.36 -3.60
CA GLY A 118 1.16 -9.41 -4.67
C GLY A 118 0.27 -8.25 -4.22
N LEU A 119 0.31 -7.16 -4.97
CA LEU A 119 -0.56 -6.00 -4.81
C LEU A 119 -1.53 -5.92 -5.99
N ILE A 120 -2.84 -5.88 -5.72
CA ILE A 120 -3.88 -5.67 -6.72
C ILE A 120 -3.83 -4.21 -7.21
N LEU A 121 -3.68 -4.01 -8.53
CA LEU A 121 -3.66 -2.69 -9.16
C LEU A 121 -5.03 -2.30 -9.71
N ASP A 122 -5.68 -3.20 -10.44
CA ASP A 122 -6.99 -2.99 -11.03
C ASP A 122 -7.87 -4.25 -10.90
N ARG A 123 -8.84 -4.45 -11.80
CA ARG A 123 -9.71 -5.63 -11.80
C ARG A 123 -9.04 -6.91 -12.30
N SER A 124 -8.03 -6.83 -13.16
CA SER A 124 -7.40 -7.97 -13.83
C SER A 124 -5.90 -8.09 -13.54
N HIS A 125 -5.24 -7.03 -13.08
CA HIS A 125 -3.80 -6.93 -12.93
C HIS A 125 -3.40 -6.88 -11.46
N MET A 126 -2.40 -7.69 -11.14
CA MET A 126 -1.74 -7.74 -9.85
C MET A 126 -0.23 -7.66 -10.03
N LEU A 127 0.41 -6.79 -9.26
CA LEU A 127 1.86 -6.61 -9.23
C LEU A 127 2.50 -7.59 -8.24
N THR A 128 3.64 -8.18 -8.60
CA THR A 128 4.47 -9.01 -7.74
C THR A 128 5.92 -9.04 -8.24
N ASN A 129 6.79 -9.81 -7.60
CA ASN A 129 8.15 -10.00 -8.08
C ASN A 129 8.22 -11.06 -9.18
N LYS A 130 9.16 -10.90 -10.10
CA LYS A 130 9.41 -11.86 -11.18
C LYS A 130 9.81 -13.23 -10.64
N HIS A 131 10.72 -13.29 -9.68
CA HIS A 131 11.18 -14.57 -9.14
C HIS A 131 10.06 -15.38 -8.47
N VAL A 132 9.03 -14.72 -7.91
CA VAL A 132 7.88 -15.37 -7.27
C VAL A 132 7.09 -16.17 -8.30
N VAL A 133 6.78 -15.54 -9.44
CA VAL A 133 6.02 -16.19 -10.53
C VAL A 133 6.87 -17.18 -11.31
N GLU A 134 8.16 -16.91 -11.51
CA GLU A 134 9.08 -17.84 -12.18
C GLU A 134 9.37 -19.09 -11.34
N GLY A 135 9.39 -18.95 -10.01
CA GLY A 135 9.52 -20.05 -9.05
C GLY A 135 8.27 -20.94 -8.99
N MET A 136 7.08 -20.37 -9.20
CA MET A 136 5.78 -21.05 -9.07
C MET A 136 5.17 -21.38 -10.44
N ARG A 137 5.74 -22.35 -11.15
CA ARG A 137 5.30 -22.73 -12.51
C ARG A 137 4.12 -23.71 -12.57
N ARG A 138 3.76 -24.34 -11.45
CA ARG A 138 2.64 -25.30 -11.35
C ARG A 138 1.62 -24.82 -10.33
N ASP A 139 0.34 -24.97 -10.67
CA ASP A 139 -0.82 -24.65 -9.82
C ASP A 139 -0.70 -23.29 -9.11
N LEU A 140 -0.45 -22.24 -9.90
CA LEU A 140 -0.41 -20.87 -9.40
C LEU A 140 -1.80 -20.46 -8.90
N GLY A 141 -1.95 -20.35 -7.59
CA GLY A 141 -3.12 -19.85 -6.89
C GLY A 141 -2.88 -18.42 -6.41
N VAL A 142 -3.93 -17.61 -6.44
CA VAL A 142 -3.96 -16.30 -5.77
C VAL A 142 -5.09 -16.33 -4.76
N ILE A 143 -4.84 -15.87 -3.54
CA ILE A 143 -5.82 -15.83 -2.46
C ILE A 143 -5.90 -14.37 -1.97
N CYS A 144 -7.07 -13.76 -2.12
CA CYS A 144 -7.32 -12.36 -1.72
C CYS A 144 -8.22 -12.29 -0.47
N PRO A 145 -7.72 -11.93 0.72
CA PRO A 145 -8.62 -11.68 1.85
C PRO A 145 -9.43 -10.39 1.66
N PRO A 146 -10.72 -10.31 2.05
CA PRO A 146 -11.51 -11.26 2.85
C PRO A 146 -12.38 -12.23 2.04
N GLN A 147 -12.38 -12.14 0.70
CA GLN A 147 -13.14 -13.05 -0.17
C GLN A 147 -12.15 -13.95 -0.87
N PRO A 148 -12.00 -15.23 -0.48
CA PRO A 148 -11.10 -16.14 -1.17
C PRO A 148 -11.52 -16.18 -2.64
N PHE A 149 -10.80 -15.42 -3.45
CA PHE A 149 -10.88 -15.51 -4.90
C PHE A 149 -10.02 -16.70 -5.24
N ASP A 150 -10.56 -17.90 -5.04
CA ASP A 150 -9.81 -19.12 -5.27
C ASP A 150 -9.64 -19.32 -6.77
N LEU A 151 -8.42 -19.07 -7.25
CA LEU A 151 -8.01 -19.36 -8.63
C LEU A 151 -7.78 -20.87 -8.87
N ASN A 152 -8.08 -21.75 -7.91
CA ASN A 152 -8.02 -23.20 -8.10
C ASN A 152 -8.90 -23.65 -9.27
N GLY A 153 -8.28 -23.78 -10.43
CA GLY A 153 -8.89 -24.30 -11.64
C GLY A 153 -8.88 -23.30 -12.80
N ARG A 154 -7.73 -23.22 -13.48
CA ARG A 154 -7.56 -22.75 -14.87
C ARG A 154 -8.47 -21.59 -15.28
N ARG A 155 -8.11 -20.38 -14.87
CA ARG A 155 -8.30 -19.23 -15.73
C ARG A 155 -6.98 -18.98 -16.44
N ASP A 156 -7.05 -18.55 -17.70
CA ASP A 156 -5.88 -18.17 -18.48
C ASP A 156 -5.18 -16.99 -17.79
N ILE A 157 -4.22 -17.28 -16.92
CA ILE A 157 -3.34 -16.27 -16.33
C ILE A 157 -2.27 -15.95 -17.36
N HIS A 158 -2.12 -14.68 -17.70
CA HIS A 158 -0.98 -14.20 -18.48
C HIS A 158 0.03 -13.54 -17.54
N LEU A 159 1.30 -13.90 -17.70
CA LEU A 159 2.39 -13.38 -16.87
C LEU A 159 3.23 -12.45 -17.72
N HIS A 160 3.26 -11.18 -17.32
CA HIS A 160 4.15 -10.17 -17.90
C HIS A 160 5.36 -10.04 -16.98
N CYS A 161 6.49 -10.65 -17.36
CA CYS A 161 7.72 -10.56 -16.59
C CYS A 161 8.67 -9.57 -17.25
N HIS A 162 9.20 -8.62 -16.48
CA HIS A 162 10.22 -7.71 -17.00
C HIS A 162 11.56 -8.43 -17.20
N ASP A 163 12.35 -8.04 -18.20
CA ASP A 163 13.60 -8.75 -18.51
C ASP A 163 14.70 -8.48 -17.49
N GLU A 164 14.92 -7.21 -17.13
CA GLU A 164 16.02 -6.77 -16.27
C GLU A 164 15.64 -6.69 -14.77
N LEU A 165 14.56 -5.97 -14.47
CA LEU A 165 14.04 -5.78 -13.11
C LEU A 165 13.26 -7.00 -12.59
N ASP A 166 13.30 -7.23 -11.28
CA ASP A 166 12.56 -8.30 -10.60
C ASP A 166 11.06 -7.95 -10.40
N VAL A 167 10.41 -7.49 -11.48
CA VAL A 167 9.00 -7.05 -11.48
C VAL A 167 8.20 -7.94 -12.43
N ALA A 168 7.04 -8.38 -11.98
CA ALA A 168 6.07 -9.09 -12.80
C ALA A 168 4.63 -8.62 -12.55
N VAL A 169 3.82 -8.67 -13.59
CA VAL A 169 2.38 -8.44 -13.52
C VAL A 169 1.65 -9.73 -13.88
N VAL A 170 0.76 -10.13 -12.99
CA VAL A 170 -0.18 -11.22 -13.19
C VAL A 170 -1.46 -10.63 -13.76
N GLU A 171 -1.77 -10.96 -15.00
CA GLU A 171 -3.03 -10.58 -15.67
C GLU A 171 -4.00 -11.76 -15.66
N LEU A 172 -5.19 -11.52 -15.14
CA LEU A 172 -6.32 -12.43 -15.21
C LEU A 172 -7.15 -12.11 -16.44
N LYS A 173 -7.37 -13.10 -17.31
CA LYS A 173 -8.47 -13.02 -18.27
C LYS A 173 -9.79 -13.13 -17.52
N LEU A 174 -10.56 -12.05 -17.57
CA LEU A 174 -11.90 -11.96 -17.01
C LEU A 174 -12.93 -12.12 -18.13
N ASP A 175 -13.95 -12.94 -17.88
CA ASP A 175 -15.16 -12.94 -18.72
C ASP A 175 -16.15 -11.87 -18.23
N ASP A 176 -17.14 -11.51 -19.05
CA ASP A 176 -18.15 -10.46 -18.72
C ASP A 176 -18.91 -10.69 -17.41
N SER A 177 -18.97 -11.94 -16.93
CA SER A 177 -19.61 -12.31 -15.66
C SER A 177 -18.69 -12.26 -14.44
N ASP A 178 -17.39 -12.06 -14.62
CA ASP A 178 -16.42 -12.11 -13.54
C ASP A 178 -16.29 -10.78 -12.81
N ALA A 179 -16.40 -10.83 -11.48
CA ALA A 179 -16.21 -9.66 -10.64
C ALA A 179 -14.74 -9.16 -10.62
N GLY A 180 -13.79 -10.03 -10.98
CA GLY A 180 -12.35 -9.77 -10.95
C GLY A 180 -11.83 -9.41 -9.56
N PHE A 181 -10.63 -8.83 -9.54
CA PHE A 181 -10.07 -8.22 -8.36
C PHE A 181 -10.79 -6.93 -7.97
N LYS A 182 -10.70 -6.58 -6.69
CA LYS A 182 -11.24 -5.33 -6.15
C LYS A 182 -10.09 -4.36 -5.86
N PRO A 183 -9.80 -3.41 -6.76
CA PRO A 183 -8.74 -2.45 -6.50
C PRO A 183 -9.12 -1.48 -5.39
N LEU A 184 -8.11 -0.89 -4.75
CA LEU A 184 -8.27 0.11 -3.71
C LEU A 184 -8.36 1.49 -4.38
N PRO A 185 -9.50 2.20 -4.28
CA PRO A 185 -9.61 3.53 -4.86
C PRO A 185 -8.65 4.50 -4.19
N GLY A 186 -7.97 5.32 -4.99
CA GLY A 186 -7.02 6.31 -4.51
C GLY A 186 -5.61 5.76 -4.23
N THR A 187 -5.30 4.52 -4.62
CA THR A 187 -3.92 4.02 -4.62
C THR A 187 -3.07 4.87 -5.57
N VAL A 188 -1.99 5.42 -5.03
CA VAL A 188 -1.01 6.25 -5.75
C VAL A 188 0.37 5.81 -5.31
N PHE A 189 1.29 5.84 -6.25
CA PHE A 189 2.69 5.52 -6.06
C PHE A 189 3.51 6.80 -6.04
N ARG A 190 4.57 6.82 -5.25
CA ARG A 190 5.62 7.85 -5.28
C ARG A 190 6.95 7.22 -4.95
N ASP A 191 8.04 7.94 -5.16
CA ASP A 191 9.34 7.48 -4.69
C ASP A 191 9.51 7.63 -3.17
N PRO A 192 10.35 6.78 -2.54
CA PRO A 192 10.65 6.85 -1.12
C PRO A 192 11.45 8.12 -0.80
N HIS A 193 11.23 8.68 0.39
CA HIS A 193 11.96 9.81 0.95
C HIS A 193 12.63 9.42 2.28
N TRP A 194 13.61 10.21 2.70
CA TRP A 194 14.27 10.03 3.99
C TRP A 194 13.26 10.08 5.14
N ALA A 195 13.39 9.15 6.08
CA ALA A 195 12.55 9.05 7.27
C ALA A 195 11.05 8.85 6.99
N ASP A 196 10.69 8.40 5.78
CA ASP A 196 9.34 7.91 5.52
C ASP A 196 9.06 6.74 6.45
N GLU A 197 7.98 6.84 7.21
CA GLU A 197 7.42 5.70 7.92
C GLU A 197 6.91 4.67 6.90
N THR A 198 7.28 3.40 7.07
CA THR A 198 6.96 2.31 6.14
C THR A 198 6.09 1.24 6.79
N TYR A 199 5.15 0.74 6.01
CA TYR A 199 4.31 -0.41 6.30
C TYR A 199 4.55 -1.46 5.22
N VAL A 200 5.16 -2.57 5.62
CA VAL A 200 5.42 -3.70 4.73
C VAL A 200 4.32 -4.73 4.91
N PHE A 201 3.60 -5.02 3.83
CA PHE A 201 2.54 -6.02 3.81
C PHE A 201 3.03 -7.30 3.16
N GLY A 202 2.73 -8.43 3.78
CA GLY A 202 3.02 -9.73 3.18
C GLY A 202 2.43 -10.91 3.94
N TYR A 203 2.59 -12.09 3.34
CA TYR A 203 2.15 -13.36 3.90
C TYR A 203 3.38 -14.24 4.21
N PRO A 204 4.18 -13.91 5.24
CA PRO A 204 5.26 -14.77 5.65
C PRO A 204 4.70 -15.97 6.40
N ARG A 205 5.38 -17.11 6.31
CA ARG A 205 5.03 -18.27 7.14
C ARG A 205 5.43 -17.98 8.58
N VAL A 206 4.44 -17.91 9.46
CA VAL A 206 4.69 -17.86 10.90
C VAL A 206 4.70 -19.31 11.42
N PRO A 207 5.81 -19.79 12.00
CA PRO A 207 5.84 -21.12 12.58
C PRO A 207 4.69 -21.32 13.56
N MET A 208 4.08 -22.51 13.55
CA MET A 208 2.98 -22.89 14.44
C MET A 208 1.64 -22.14 14.23
N THR A 209 1.43 -21.44 13.12
CA THR A 209 0.10 -20.94 12.72
C THR A 209 -0.58 -21.92 11.76
N ALA A 210 -1.90 -22.11 11.92
CA ALA A 210 -2.70 -23.00 11.08
C ALA A 210 -2.88 -22.44 9.67
N GLU A 211 -2.87 -21.11 9.53
CA GLU A 211 -3.05 -20.39 8.28
C GLU A 211 -1.95 -19.34 8.12
N MET A 212 -1.67 -18.98 6.87
CA MET A 212 -0.80 -17.86 6.53
C MET A 212 -1.57 -16.55 6.74
N ALA A 213 -1.37 -15.95 7.90
CA ALA A 213 -1.96 -14.65 8.20
C ALA A 213 -1.16 -13.54 7.50
N ILE A 214 -1.86 -12.52 7.00
CA ILE A 214 -1.21 -11.28 6.59
C ILE A 214 -0.46 -10.70 7.80
N THR A 215 0.80 -10.36 7.59
CA THR A 215 1.58 -9.62 8.57
C THR A 215 1.84 -8.22 8.06
N VAL A 216 1.85 -7.27 8.98
CA VAL A 216 2.25 -5.90 8.71
C VAL A 216 3.41 -5.57 9.61
N GLN A 217 4.53 -5.16 9.02
CA GLN A 217 5.71 -4.70 9.74
C GLN A 217 5.89 -3.22 9.53
N ARG A 218 6.14 -2.50 10.64
CA ARG A 218 6.41 -1.07 10.64
C ARG A 218 7.91 -0.84 10.67
N GLY A 219 8.39 0.15 9.93
CA GLY A 219 9.77 0.61 9.99
C GLY A 219 9.91 1.98 9.35
N GLU A 220 11.10 2.32 8.90
CA GLU A 220 11.39 3.61 8.28
C GLU A 220 12.31 3.42 7.07
N VAL A 221 12.20 4.31 6.09
CA VAL A 221 13.16 4.40 4.99
C VAL A 221 14.49 4.92 5.54
N VAL A 222 15.51 4.07 5.41
CA VAL A 222 16.88 4.34 5.87
C VAL A 222 17.71 4.96 4.75
N ASN A 223 17.49 4.57 3.50
CA ASN A 223 18.12 5.21 2.35
C ASN A 223 17.15 5.15 1.15
N PRO A 224 16.63 6.28 0.66
CA PRO A 224 15.65 6.29 -0.42
C PRO A 224 16.22 5.91 -1.78
N LYS A 225 17.54 6.01 -1.99
CA LYS A 225 18.16 5.69 -3.29
C LYS A 225 19.57 5.16 -3.11
N THR A 226 19.75 3.90 -3.47
CA THR A 226 21.04 3.23 -3.59
C THR A 226 21.00 2.26 -4.77
N GLU A 227 22.13 1.67 -5.10
CA GLU A 227 22.25 0.71 -6.20
C GLU A 227 22.72 -0.65 -5.66
N THR A 228 22.22 -1.74 -6.26
CA THR A 228 22.73 -3.09 -5.98
C THR A 228 24.13 -3.27 -6.55
N MET A 229 24.90 -4.24 -6.06
CA MET A 229 26.13 -4.68 -6.71
C MET A 229 25.95 -6.13 -7.16
N PRO A 230 26.45 -6.52 -8.36
CA PRO A 230 27.27 -5.74 -9.29
C PRO A 230 26.50 -4.98 -10.37
N ARG A 231 25.20 -5.26 -10.54
CA ARG A 231 24.38 -4.75 -11.68
C ARG A 231 24.00 -3.28 -11.58
N ARG A 232 24.13 -2.66 -10.40
CA ARG A 232 23.73 -1.28 -10.13
C ARG A 232 22.24 -1.03 -10.33
N ASP A 233 21.42 -2.02 -9.97
CA ASP A 233 19.97 -1.86 -10.05
C ASP A 233 19.51 -0.88 -8.95
N PRO A 234 18.72 0.15 -9.30
CA PRO A 234 18.19 1.12 -8.34
C PRO A 234 17.26 0.44 -7.31
N ILE A 235 17.60 0.62 -6.04
CA ILE A 235 16.88 0.10 -4.88
C ILE A 235 16.82 1.15 -3.77
N PHE A 236 15.96 0.91 -2.78
CA PHE A 236 15.96 1.66 -1.53
C PHE A 236 16.05 0.74 -0.33
N LEU A 237 16.52 1.27 0.80
CA LEU A 237 16.72 0.54 2.05
C LEU A 237 15.71 0.99 3.10
N TYR A 238 15.17 0.03 3.85
CA TYR A 238 14.26 0.28 4.96
C TYR A 238 14.54 -0.66 6.14
N SER A 239 14.04 -0.31 7.32
CA SER A 239 14.29 -1.02 8.58
C SER A 239 13.20 -2.03 8.97
N ALA A 240 12.03 -2.01 8.33
CA ALA A 240 10.96 -2.99 8.58
C ALA A 240 11.42 -4.41 8.20
N ILE A 241 11.05 -5.40 9.03
CA ILE A 241 11.52 -6.78 8.86
C ILE A 241 10.81 -7.43 7.66
N ALA A 242 11.55 -7.75 6.61
CA ALA A 242 11.07 -8.59 5.52
C ALA A 242 11.47 -10.06 5.74
N ARG A 243 10.54 -10.98 5.48
CA ARG A 243 10.77 -12.43 5.58
C ARG A 243 10.33 -13.11 4.28
N PRO A 244 10.80 -14.36 4.04
CA PRO A 244 10.27 -15.16 2.94
C PRO A 244 8.74 -15.19 2.96
N GLY A 245 8.15 -14.75 1.85
CA GLY A 245 6.70 -14.56 1.69
C GLY A 245 6.23 -13.11 1.72
N ASN A 246 7.05 -12.13 2.13
CA ASN A 246 6.78 -10.70 1.92
C ASN A 246 7.14 -10.23 0.52
N SER A 247 7.91 -11.03 -0.22
CA SER A 247 8.42 -10.79 -1.58
C SER A 247 7.28 -10.52 -2.55
N GLY A 248 7.37 -9.43 -3.31
CA GLY A 248 6.30 -8.94 -4.17
C GLY A 248 5.20 -8.16 -3.43
N GLY A 249 5.31 -8.04 -2.10
CA GLY A 249 4.39 -7.27 -1.27
C GLY A 249 4.63 -5.76 -1.38
N PRO A 250 3.58 -4.95 -1.21
CA PRO A 250 3.70 -3.49 -1.27
C PRO A 250 4.35 -2.92 -0.02
N ILE A 251 5.19 -1.91 -0.23
CA ILE A 251 5.75 -1.05 0.82
C ILE A 251 5.00 0.27 0.75
N VAL A 252 4.27 0.61 1.81
CA VAL A 252 3.38 1.78 1.87
C VAL A 252 3.93 2.79 2.86
N ALA A 253 3.94 4.07 2.52
CA ALA A 253 4.35 5.14 3.42
C ALA A 253 3.22 5.60 4.36
N GLY A 254 3.56 6.35 5.42
CA GLY A 254 2.60 6.95 6.37
C GLY A 254 1.54 7.88 5.75
N ASP A 255 1.79 8.35 4.54
CA ASP A 255 0.83 9.12 3.74
C ASP A 255 -0.11 8.25 2.89
N GLY A 256 -0.05 6.93 3.04
CA GLY A 256 -0.89 5.96 2.35
C GLY A 256 -0.53 5.73 0.88
N ARG A 257 0.62 6.24 0.41
CA ARG A 257 1.12 5.99 -0.95
C ARG A 257 2.03 4.77 -0.96
N VAL A 258 2.02 4.03 -2.06
CA VAL A 258 2.98 2.94 -2.27
C VAL A 258 4.33 3.55 -2.66
N ILE A 259 5.37 3.23 -1.91
CA ILE A 259 6.73 3.72 -2.16
C ILE A 259 7.63 2.69 -2.86
N GLY A 260 7.17 1.44 -2.91
CA GLY A 260 7.85 0.40 -3.65
C GLY A 260 7.32 -0.99 -3.35
N MET A 261 8.11 -1.98 -3.74
CA MET A 261 7.80 -3.40 -3.60
C MET A 261 8.96 -4.11 -2.90
N VAL A 262 8.64 -5.06 -2.02
CA VAL A 262 9.63 -5.82 -1.26
C VAL A 262 10.43 -6.71 -2.19
N VAL A 263 11.74 -6.58 -2.16
CA VAL A 263 12.66 -7.57 -2.72
C VAL A 263 13.15 -8.45 -1.59
N GLU A 264 12.98 -9.75 -1.75
CA GLU A 264 13.65 -10.70 -0.88
C GLU A 264 15.05 -10.96 -1.41
N ASP A 265 16.07 -10.57 -0.63
CA ASP A 265 17.41 -11.08 -0.84
C ASP A 265 17.44 -12.53 -0.33
N CYS A 266 17.54 -13.50 -1.24
CA CYS A 266 18.03 -14.84 -0.89
C CYS A 266 19.54 -14.87 -0.59
N SER A 267 20.20 -13.72 -0.41
CA SER A 267 21.65 -13.66 -0.22
C SER A 267 22.06 -12.66 0.87
N GLU A 268 21.93 -13.07 2.12
CA GLU A 268 23.07 -12.92 3.03
C GLU A 268 23.59 -14.31 3.37
N THR A 269 24.77 -14.57 2.81
CA THR A 269 25.84 -15.44 3.30
C THR A 269 25.46 -16.22 4.55
N GLN A 270 25.34 -17.55 4.41
CA GLN A 270 25.55 -18.42 5.56
C GLN A 270 26.83 -17.92 6.24
N SER A 271 26.69 -17.35 7.44
CA SER A 271 27.78 -17.25 8.38
C SER A 271 28.47 -18.61 8.37
N SER A 272 29.80 -18.67 8.34
CA SER A 272 30.56 -19.93 8.41
C SER A 272 30.18 -20.82 9.61
N ASP A 273 29.39 -20.28 10.56
CA ASP A 273 28.93 -20.91 11.79
C ASP A 273 27.42 -21.29 11.80
N GLY A 274 26.71 -21.20 10.69
CA GLY A 274 25.32 -21.67 10.58
C GLY A 274 24.27 -20.86 11.34
N THR A 275 24.63 -19.70 11.89
CA THR A 275 23.68 -18.74 12.46
C THR A 275 23.04 -17.90 11.35
N PRO A 276 21.70 -17.74 11.34
CA PRO A 276 21.06 -16.80 10.42
C PRO A 276 21.50 -15.38 10.77
N SER A 277 22.33 -14.78 9.91
CA SER A 277 22.63 -13.35 9.96
C SER A 277 21.34 -12.62 9.59
N ALA A 278 20.72 -11.94 10.54
CA ALA A 278 19.64 -11.04 10.22
C ALA A 278 20.25 -9.81 9.55
N ALA A 279 19.96 -9.63 8.25
CA ALA A 279 20.38 -8.43 7.54
C ALA A 279 19.92 -7.19 8.32
N PRO A 280 20.81 -6.23 8.60
CA PRO A 280 20.45 -5.04 9.36
C PRO A 280 19.46 -4.13 8.62
N PHE A 281 19.39 -4.26 7.29
CA PHE A 281 18.52 -3.48 6.42
C PHE A 281 17.94 -4.36 5.31
N TYR A 282 16.69 -4.06 4.93
CA TYR A 282 15.98 -4.74 3.86
C TYR A 282 15.86 -3.84 2.64
N ARG A 283 15.63 -4.45 1.47
CA ARG A 283 15.65 -3.78 0.16
C ARG A 283 14.27 -3.77 -0.48
N GLY A 284 14.00 -2.70 -1.21
CA GLY A 284 12.80 -2.59 -2.04
C GLY A 284 13.12 -2.02 -3.41
N ILE A 285 12.31 -2.38 -4.41
CA ILE A 285 12.30 -1.72 -5.72
C ILE A 285 11.49 -0.44 -5.57
N PRO A 286 12.05 0.74 -5.85
CA PRO A 286 11.35 2.01 -5.73
C PRO A 286 10.22 2.10 -6.78
N SER A 287 9.18 2.87 -6.46
CA SER A 287 8.02 3.03 -7.35
C SER A 287 8.37 3.51 -8.76
N SER A 288 9.35 4.41 -8.93
CA SER A 288 9.78 4.86 -10.27
C SER A 288 10.23 3.72 -11.17
N GLU A 289 10.92 2.72 -10.63
CA GLU A 289 11.40 1.56 -11.37
C GLU A 289 10.27 0.57 -11.65
N ILE A 290 9.30 0.45 -10.74
CA ILE A 290 8.06 -0.29 -11.01
C ILE A 290 7.34 0.35 -12.21
N PHE A 291 7.23 1.67 -12.25
CA PHE A 291 6.57 2.37 -13.36
C PHE A 291 7.33 2.23 -14.67
N ARG A 292 8.67 2.32 -14.64
CA ARG A 292 9.50 2.01 -15.79
C ARG A 292 9.24 0.59 -16.29
N ALA A 293 9.20 -0.40 -15.39
CA ALA A 293 8.91 -1.77 -15.75
C ALA A 293 7.51 -1.93 -16.38
N LEU A 294 6.50 -1.24 -15.84
CA LEU A 294 5.15 -1.27 -16.40
C LEU A 294 5.07 -0.63 -17.79
N ASP A 295 5.81 0.46 -18.02
CA ASP A 295 5.90 1.12 -19.32
C ASP A 295 6.59 0.22 -20.36
N ASP A 296 7.73 -0.38 -19.98
CA ASP A 296 8.49 -1.32 -20.81
C ASP A 296 7.67 -2.58 -21.18
N LEU A 297 6.77 -3.02 -20.28
CA LEU A 297 5.81 -4.11 -20.53
C LEU A 297 4.57 -3.68 -21.36
N GLY A 298 4.45 -2.40 -21.71
CA GLY A 298 3.31 -1.87 -22.46
C GLY A 298 2.02 -1.72 -21.62
N LEU A 299 2.13 -1.79 -20.29
CA LEU A 299 1.03 -1.73 -19.34
C LEU A 299 0.83 -0.31 -18.77
N VAL A 300 0.80 0.68 -19.67
CA VAL A 300 0.72 2.09 -19.31
C VAL A 300 -0.63 2.44 -18.69
N GLY A 301 -0.61 3.16 -17.58
CA GLY A 301 -1.82 3.68 -16.92
C GLY A 301 -2.48 2.72 -15.92
N LEU A 302 -1.91 1.53 -15.68
CA LEU A 302 -2.38 0.61 -14.63
C LEU A 302 -2.25 1.20 -13.23
N ALA A 303 -1.24 2.04 -13.01
CA ALA A 303 -0.97 2.67 -11.74
C ALA A 303 -0.82 4.19 -11.91
N ARG A 304 -1.06 4.94 -10.83
CA ARG A 304 -0.87 6.40 -10.80
C ARG A 304 0.41 6.74 -10.06
N PHE A 305 1.30 7.48 -10.71
CA PHE A 305 2.53 7.99 -10.09
C PHE A 305 2.40 9.46 -9.72
N GLU A 306 3.00 9.84 -8.61
CA GLU A 306 3.10 11.21 -8.14
C GLU A 306 4.57 11.55 -7.90
N SER A 307 5.12 12.43 -8.75
CA SER A 307 6.37 13.14 -8.47
C SER A 307 6.08 14.40 -7.67
N TRP A 308 6.92 14.65 -6.67
CA TRP A 308 6.95 15.89 -5.89
C TRP A 308 8.18 16.66 -6.39
N ASP A 309 8.06 17.25 -7.59
CA ASP A 309 9.01 18.23 -8.12
C ASP A 309 8.57 19.65 -7.72
#